data_AF-E0STH3-F1
#
_entry.id   AF-E0STH3-F1
#
_cell.length_a   1.000
_cell.length_b   1.000
_cell.length_c   1.000
_cell.angle_alpha   90.00
_cell.angle_beta   90.00
_cell.angle_gamma   90.00
#
_symmetry.space_group_name_H-M   'P 1'
#
loop_
_entity.id
_entity.type
_entity.pdbx_description
1 polymer ?
#
loop_
_entity_poly.entity_id
_entity_poly.type
_entity_poly.pdbx_seq_one_letter_code
_entity_poly.pdbx_strand_id
1 'polypeptide(L)'
;MAGAVTSMKKSAEIFKNMNNGRIRIEYIRSKLKPDVWEKIKEKILETFRKPEWREIVRLTLENPWTIDWARDFGEYKYYLRGVIADYMRKSENKEFYEKLYRMLMDEDSLNYLEQTVLVKLSEWGIISRPDTRSEGSIYYLSDWYKFEKLAEIDTSRYKSLIYVEKKAPAESIASTLYIIGHITGYGKGYPTWKMRQVAQQGKLYVFCDADWAGTHIYKVFAEGAIRLKKISGSVLNAKRRLREKLIKEGYTEEDGLFLLEDASKEWVKLVVSNSKRLGLDFEDAENLGLPWEIEPKCKEGDERKCRRYELQSLIDLKMRYGIENPYLAYVAYRLRKVFKEGLKPLLPDPVEAYSDVVIEAIEWGIRDFVKESVANAIAATGIKDLFEGLKLRRDLAEMLAERVSIEVSNRILKKELKPQIEDYMLRLDIGLPIHAENPDDFEEKFWEWSGANKIEELLG
;
A
#
# COMPACT_ATOMS: atom_id res chain seq x y z
N MET A 1 38.85 -15.61 0.79
CA MET A 1 37.71 -14.99 1.51
C MET A 1 37.48 -13.53 1.12
N ALA A 2 38.51 -12.71 0.86
CA ALA A 2 38.32 -11.31 0.45
C ALA A 2 37.52 -11.10 -0.86
N GLY A 3 37.69 -11.95 -1.89
CA GLY A 3 36.98 -11.80 -3.17
C GLY A 3 35.46 -12.03 -3.14
N ALA A 4 34.99 -12.94 -2.26
CA ALA A 4 33.55 -13.24 -2.13
C ALA A 4 32.77 -12.12 -1.42
N VAL A 5 33.43 -11.41 -0.50
CA VAL A 5 32.84 -10.27 0.21
C VAL A 5 32.71 -9.05 -0.73
N THR A 6 33.63 -8.90 -1.68
CA THR A 6 33.59 -7.83 -2.68
C THR A 6 32.53 -8.08 -3.76
N SER A 7 32.31 -9.33 -4.21
CA SER A 7 31.23 -9.63 -5.17
C SER A 7 29.84 -9.42 -4.54
N MET A 8 29.63 -9.87 -3.30
CA MET A 8 28.37 -9.67 -2.59
C MET A 8 28.02 -8.19 -2.36
N LYS A 9 28.99 -7.33 -2.05
CA LYS A 9 28.76 -5.87 -1.92
C LYS A 9 28.40 -5.22 -3.26
N LYS A 10 29.05 -5.63 -4.34
CA LYS A 10 28.79 -5.12 -5.71
C LYS A 10 27.40 -5.55 -6.20
N SER A 11 27.02 -6.80 -5.96
CA SER A 11 25.67 -7.31 -6.21
C SER A 11 24.64 -6.54 -5.38
N ALA A 12 24.86 -6.37 -4.07
CA ALA A 12 23.96 -5.64 -3.19
C ALA A 12 23.77 -4.15 -3.58
N GLU A 13 24.81 -3.48 -4.06
CA GLU A 13 24.75 -2.09 -4.52
C GLU A 13 24.01 -1.96 -5.86
N ILE A 14 24.18 -2.91 -6.78
CA ILE A 14 23.38 -3.05 -8.00
C ILE A 14 21.91 -3.30 -7.64
N PHE A 15 21.61 -4.22 -6.71
CA PHE A 15 20.23 -4.48 -6.25
C PHE A 15 19.62 -3.28 -5.49
N LYS A 16 20.42 -2.51 -4.75
CA LYS A 16 19.97 -1.27 -4.09
C LYS A 16 19.64 -0.18 -5.13
N ASN A 17 20.38 -0.11 -6.23
CA ASN A 17 20.05 0.75 -7.36
C ASN A 17 18.86 0.23 -8.19
N MET A 18 18.57 -1.08 -8.21
CA MET A 18 17.30 -1.62 -8.77
C MET A 18 16.07 -1.11 -8.01
N ASN A 19 16.20 -0.88 -6.69
CA ASN A 19 15.14 -0.29 -5.86
C ASN A 19 14.96 1.23 -6.05
N ASN A 20 15.97 1.94 -6.55
CA ASN A 20 15.94 3.41 -6.72
C ASN A 20 15.64 3.88 -8.15
N GLY A 21 15.26 2.97 -9.05
CA GLY A 21 14.82 3.31 -10.41
C GLY A 21 15.72 2.74 -11.50
N ARG A 22 15.12 1.85 -12.30
CA ARG A 22 15.51 1.39 -13.65
C ARG A 22 17.02 1.22 -13.89
N ILE A 23 17.57 0.06 -13.53
CA ILE A 23 18.79 -0.40 -14.21
C ILE A 23 18.42 -0.71 -15.66
N ARG A 24 18.97 0.09 -16.58
CA ARG A 24 18.79 -0.11 -18.02
C ARG A 24 19.53 -1.37 -18.46
N ILE A 25 18.93 -2.18 -19.33
CA ILE A 25 19.57 -3.36 -19.93
C ILE A 25 20.93 -3.01 -20.55
N GLU A 26 21.07 -1.79 -21.09
CA GLU A 26 22.33 -1.27 -21.63
C GLU A 26 23.45 -1.21 -20.59
N TYR A 27 23.13 -0.81 -19.35
CA TYR A 27 24.09 -0.83 -18.25
C TYR A 27 24.55 -2.25 -17.96
N ILE A 28 23.61 -3.20 -17.87
CA ILE A 28 23.93 -4.62 -17.63
C ILE A 28 24.82 -5.17 -18.75
N ARG A 29 24.45 -4.92 -20.01
CA ARG A 29 25.25 -5.32 -21.19
C ARG A 29 26.66 -4.76 -21.14
N SER A 30 26.83 -3.50 -20.72
CA SER A 30 28.15 -2.88 -20.60
C SER A 30 29.06 -3.52 -19.54
N LYS A 31 28.50 -4.31 -18.61
CA LYS A 31 29.23 -4.99 -17.54
C LYS A 31 29.52 -6.47 -17.84
N LEU A 32 29.02 -7.00 -18.96
CA LEU A 32 29.23 -8.37 -19.39
C LEU A 32 30.16 -8.44 -20.57
N LYS A 33 30.94 -9.52 -20.68
CA LYS A 33 31.56 -9.84 -21.96
C LYS A 33 30.47 -10.16 -23.01
N PRO A 34 30.63 -9.75 -24.28
CA PRO A 34 29.59 -9.95 -25.31
C PRO A 34 29.16 -11.41 -25.50
N ASP A 35 30.12 -12.33 -25.46
CA ASP A 35 29.90 -13.78 -25.56
C ASP A 35 29.16 -14.37 -24.35
N VAL A 36 29.44 -13.87 -23.14
CA VAL A 36 28.68 -14.21 -21.93
C VAL A 36 27.23 -13.73 -22.06
N TRP A 37 27.01 -12.52 -22.56
CA TRP A 37 25.67 -12.00 -22.80
C TRP A 37 24.88 -12.84 -23.81
N GLU A 38 25.48 -13.23 -24.92
CA GLU A 38 24.81 -14.09 -25.91
C GLU A 38 24.44 -15.46 -25.32
N LYS A 39 25.33 -16.08 -24.54
CA LYS A 39 25.03 -17.33 -23.83
C LYS A 39 23.88 -17.18 -22.81
N ILE A 40 23.82 -16.05 -22.12
CA ILE A 40 22.70 -15.71 -21.22
C ILE A 40 21.41 -15.55 -22.03
N LYS A 41 21.44 -14.78 -23.12
CA LYS A 41 20.31 -14.54 -24.03
C LYS A 41 19.74 -15.85 -24.56
N GLU A 42 20.58 -16.73 -25.11
CA GLU A 42 20.19 -18.06 -25.56
C GLU A 42 19.53 -18.85 -24.43
N LYS A 43 20.14 -18.84 -23.23
CA LYS A 43 19.59 -19.59 -22.10
C LYS A 43 18.22 -19.10 -21.64
N ILE A 44 17.97 -17.79 -21.71
CA ILE A 44 16.67 -17.21 -21.41
C ILE A 44 15.63 -17.68 -22.43
N LEU A 45 15.96 -17.63 -23.73
CA LEU A 45 15.08 -18.03 -24.82
C LEU A 45 14.70 -19.52 -24.72
N GLU A 46 15.65 -20.39 -24.36
CA GLU A 46 15.39 -21.81 -24.12
C GLU A 46 14.32 -22.07 -23.04
N THR A 47 14.13 -21.14 -22.09
CA THR A 47 13.12 -21.32 -21.04
C THR A 47 11.68 -21.20 -21.56
N PHE A 48 11.47 -20.74 -22.79
CA PHE A 48 10.17 -20.62 -23.43
C PHE A 48 10.00 -21.72 -24.47
N ARG A 49 8.92 -22.52 -24.37
CA ARG A 49 8.69 -23.66 -25.27
C ARG A 49 8.12 -23.24 -26.62
N LYS A 50 7.19 -22.29 -26.62
CA LYS A 50 6.51 -21.84 -27.83
C LYS A 50 7.38 -20.84 -28.60
N PRO A 51 7.51 -20.97 -29.93
CA PRO A 51 8.32 -20.06 -30.75
C PRO A 51 7.83 -18.62 -30.65
N GLU A 52 6.53 -18.40 -30.49
CA GLU A 52 5.95 -17.06 -30.37
C GLU A 52 6.46 -16.32 -29.12
N TRP A 53 6.52 -17.02 -27.98
CA TRP A 53 7.03 -16.44 -26.74
C TRP A 53 8.55 -16.22 -26.78
N ARG A 54 9.29 -17.11 -27.46
CA ARG A 54 10.72 -16.89 -27.70
C ARG A 54 10.93 -15.62 -28.51
N GLU A 55 10.14 -15.41 -29.54
CA GLU A 55 10.27 -14.24 -30.39
C GLU A 55 9.91 -12.95 -29.65
N ILE A 56 8.80 -12.94 -28.89
CA ILE A 56 8.45 -11.80 -28.05
C ILE A 56 9.57 -11.46 -27.08
N VAL A 57 10.18 -12.47 -26.44
CA VAL A 57 11.32 -12.28 -25.53
C VAL A 57 12.54 -11.76 -26.28
N ARG A 58 12.86 -12.30 -27.46
CA ARG A 58 13.98 -11.85 -28.30
C ARG A 58 13.82 -10.37 -28.64
N LEU A 59 12.65 -9.97 -29.14
CA LEU A 59 12.31 -8.59 -29.48
C LEU A 59 12.44 -7.68 -28.26
N THR A 60 11.96 -8.12 -27.10
CA THR A 60 12.07 -7.39 -25.83
C THR A 60 13.52 -7.18 -25.41
N LEU A 61 14.35 -8.24 -25.48
CA LEU A 61 15.77 -8.19 -25.13
C LEU A 61 16.58 -7.32 -26.10
N GLU A 62 16.18 -7.25 -27.37
CA GLU A 62 16.83 -6.42 -28.40
C GLU A 62 16.35 -4.98 -28.41
N ASN A 63 15.15 -4.72 -27.89
CA ASN A 63 14.53 -3.40 -27.80
C ASN A 63 14.24 -3.04 -26.34
N PRO A 64 15.29 -2.91 -25.50
CA PRO A 64 15.13 -2.70 -24.05
C PRO A 64 14.33 -1.44 -23.71
N TRP A 65 14.39 -0.42 -24.59
CA TRP A 65 13.63 0.82 -24.48
C TRP A 65 12.12 0.60 -24.31
N THR A 66 11.57 -0.50 -24.86
CA THR A 66 10.13 -0.82 -24.75
C THR A 66 9.70 -1.02 -23.29
N ILE A 67 10.60 -1.49 -22.43
CA ILE A 67 10.36 -1.64 -21.00
C ILE A 67 10.90 -0.44 -20.23
N ASP A 68 12.10 0.02 -20.57
CA ASP A 68 12.77 1.10 -19.86
C ASP A 68 12.00 2.42 -19.93
N TRP A 69 11.14 2.62 -20.93
CA TRP A 69 10.31 3.83 -21.07
C TRP A 69 8.90 3.65 -20.55
N ALA A 70 8.38 2.41 -20.51
CA ALA A 70 7.02 2.11 -20.10
C ALA A 70 6.78 2.44 -18.63
N ARG A 71 5.73 3.23 -18.35
CA ARG A 71 5.27 3.52 -16.98
C ARG A 71 4.49 2.35 -16.38
N ASP A 72 3.69 1.67 -17.21
CA ASP A 72 2.89 0.52 -16.80
C ASP A 72 2.93 -0.60 -17.84
N PHE A 73 2.35 -1.75 -17.50
CA PHE A 73 2.24 -2.89 -18.42
C PHE A 73 1.48 -2.53 -19.72
N GLY A 74 0.53 -1.59 -19.65
CA GLY A 74 -0.23 -1.11 -20.79
C GLY A 74 0.69 -0.44 -21.82
N GLU A 75 1.51 0.52 -21.40
CA GLU A 75 2.48 1.20 -22.27
C GLU A 75 3.51 0.22 -22.85
N TYR A 76 4.05 -0.69 -22.05
CA TYR A 76 4.97 -1.73 -22.53
C TYR A 76 4.37 -2.53 -23.68
N LYS A 77 3.12 -2.99 -23.52
CA LYS A 77 2.38 -3.71 -24.56
C LYS A 77 2.27 -2.88 -25.85
N TYR A 78 1.96 -1.59 -25.74
CA TYR A 78 1.86 -0.71 -26.91
C TYR A 78 3.21 -0.52 -27.61
N TYR A 79 4.30 -0.32 -26.87
CA TYR A 79 5.63 -0.18 -27.44
C TYR A 79 6.11 -1.47 -28.12
N LEU A 80 5.90 -2.62 -27.49
CA LEU A 80 6.23 -3.92 -28.08
C LEU A 80 5.42 -4.20 -29.35
N ARG A 81 4.13 -3.81 -29.40
CA ARG A 81 3.33 -3.87 -30.64
C ARG A 81 3.91 -2.99 -31.75
N GLY A 82 4.43 -1.81 -31.42
CA GLY A 82 5.13 -0.94 -32.36
C GLY A 82 6.36 -1.62 -32.97
N VAL A 83 7.18 -2.28 -32.14
CA VAL A 83 8.32 -3.07 -32.60
C VAL A 83 7.85 -4.21 -33.52
N ILE A 84 6.86 -4.99 -33.11
CA ILE A 84 6.34 -6.10 -33.93
C ILE A 84 5.80 -5.60 -35.27
N ALA A 85 5.08 -4.48 -35.29
CA ALA A 85 4.56 -3.88 -36.53
C ALA A 85 5.68 -3.44 -37.48
N ASP A 86 6.82 -2.98 -36.95
CA ASP A 86 7.98 -2.68 -37.78
C ASP A 86 8.58 -3.94 -38.42
N TYR A 87 8.70 -5.03 -37.65
CA TYR A 87 9.13 -6.33 -38.17
C TYR A 87 8.13 -6.92 -39.19
N MET A 88 6.82 -6.71 -39.01
CA MET A 88 5.80 -7.11 -39.99
C MET A 88 6.00 -6.42 -41.35
N ARG A 89 6.49 -5.17 -41.36
CA ARG A 89 6.76 -4.43 -42.61
C ARG A 89 8.05 -4.87 -43.29
N LYS A 90 9.04 -5.33 -42.51
CA LYS A 90 10.40 -5.61 -42.98
C LYS A 90 10.69 -7.10 -43.21
N SER A 91 9.89 -8.00 -42.64
CA SER A 91 10.17 -9.44 -42.65
C SER A 91 9.42 -10.19 -43.74
N GLU A 92 10.06 -11.22 -44.29
CA GLU A 92 9.43 -12.21 -45.17
C GLU A 92 8.41 -13.10 -44.41
N ASN A 93 8.48 -13.19 -43.07
CA ASN A 93 7.57 -13.99 -42.25
C ASN A 93 6.43 -13.16 -41.64
N LYS A 94 5.72 -12.42 -42.50
CA LYS A 94 4.66 -11.48 -42.09
C LYS A 94 3.56 -12.15 -41.27
N GLU A 95 3.13 -13.35 -41.65
CA GLU A 95 2.06 -14.09 -40.98
C GLU A 95 2.40 -14.41 -39.51
N PHE A 96 3.66 -14.78 -39.23
CA PHE A 96 4.11 -15.05 -37.87
C PHE A 96 4.07 -13.79 -37.00
N TYR A 97 4.54 -12.64 -37.49
CA TYR A 97 4.51 -11.40 -36.70
C TYR A 97 3.07 -10.84 -36.56
N GLU A 98 2.19 -11.06 -37.53
CA GLU A 98 0.76 -10.78 -37.38
C GLU A 98 0.15 -11.60 -36.22
N LYS A 99 0.53 -12.87 -36.10
CA LYS A 99 0.13 -13.71 -34.97
C LYS A 99 0.62 -13.15 -33.64
N LEU A 100 1.88 -12.71 -33.54
CA LEU A 100 2.41 -12.08 -32.32
C LEU A 100 1.63 -10.81 -31.97
N TYR A 101 1.34 -9.98 -32.98
CA TYR A 101 0.58 -8.75 -32.81
C TYR A 101 -0.81 -9.02 -32.24
N ARG A 102 -1.51 -10.05 -32.74
CA ARG A 102 -2.82 -10.49 -32.24
C ARG A 102 -2.74 -11.08 -30.83
N MET A 103 -1.68 -11.82 -30.51
CA MET A 103 -1.45 -12.29 -29.12
C MET A 103 -1.35 -11.12 -28.13
N LEU A 104 -0.82 -9.97 -28.54
CA LEU A 104 -0.79 -8.77 -27.67
C LEU A 104 -2.14 -8.02 -27.59
N MET A 105 -3.20 -8.58 -28.15
CA MET A 105 -4.58 -8.12 -27.99
C MET A 105 -5.46 -9.12 -27.22
N ASP A 106 -4.99 -10.34 -27.03
CA ASP A 106 -5.71 -11.43 -26.38
C ASP A 106 -5.46 -11.43 -24.86
N GLU A 107 -6.51 -11.54 -24.05
CA GLU A 107 -6.43 -11.41 -22.59
C GLU A 107 -5.57 -12.50 -21.95
N ASP A 108 -5.74 -13.76 -22.39
CA ASP A 108 -4.95 -14.89 -21.88
C ASP A 108 -3.46 -14.75 -22.20
N SER A 109 -3.16 -14.30 -23.42
CA SER A 109 -1.80 -14.02 -23.87
C SER A 109 -1.19 -12.85 -23.09
N LEU A 110 -1.95 -11.79 -22.84
CA LEU A 110 -1.50 -10.67 -22.01
C LEU A 110 -1.23 -11.09 -20.57
N ASN A 111 -2.09 -11.92 -19.98
CA ASN A 111 -1.89 -12.51 -18.67
C ASN A 111 -0.63 -13.38 -18.63
N TYR A 112 -0.33 -14.14 -19.69
CA TYR A 112 0.91 -14.93 -19.77
C TYR A 112 2.15 -14.04 -19.92
N LEU A 113 2.09 -13.00 -20.74
CA LEU A 113 3.16 -12.02 -20.92
C LEU A 113 3.50 -11.35 -19.58
N GLU A 114 2.49 -10.84 -18.88
CA GLU A 114 2.66 -10.12 -17.62
C GLU A 114 3.12 -11.03 -16.47
N GLN A 115 2.48 -12.20 -16.31
CA GLN A 115 2.64 -13.05 -15.14
C GLN A 115 3.66 -14.18 -15.32
N THR A 116 4.18 -14.41 -16.55
CA THR A 116 5.25 -15.38 -16.81
C THR A 116 6.47 -14.75 -17.45
N VAL A 117 6.29 -14.09 -18.60
CA VAL A 117 7.43 -13.63 -19.42
C VAL A 117 8.21 -12.54 -18.68
N LEU A 118 7.51 -11.48 -18.26
CA LEU A 118 8.14 -10.36 -17.56
C LEU A 118 8.72 -10.79 -16.20
N VAL A 119 8.01 -11.67 -15.48
CA VAL A 119 8.52 -12.25 -14.23
C VAL A 119 9.85 -12.96 -14.49
N LYS A 120 9.92 -13.87 -15.46
CA LYS A 120 11.17 -14.57 -15.78
C LYS A 120 12.30 -13.60 -16.12
N LEU A 121 12.04 -12.59 -16.96
CA LEU A 121 13.06 -11.62 -17.33
C LEU A 121 13.55 -10.79 -16.12
N SER A 122 12.66 -10.48 -15.19
CA SER A 122 13.01 -9.81 -13.94
C SER A 122 13.83 -10.72 -13.02
N GLU A 123 13.49 -12.00 -12.91
CA GLU A 123 14.28 -13.02 -12.17
C GLU A 123 15.68 -13.20 -12.75
N TRP A 124 15.81 -13.09 -14.08
CA TRP A 124 17.10 -13.07 -14.75
C TRP A 124 17.93 -11.82 -14.43
N GLY A 125 17.33 -10.81 -13.78
CA GLY A 125 17.96 -9.54 -13.42
C GLY A 125 18.02 -8.57 -14.60
N ILE A 126 17.29 -8.83 -15.68
CA ILE A 126 17.41 -8.08 -16.94
C ILE A 126 16.54 -6.83 -16.91
N ILE A 127 15.35 -6.92 -16.32
CA ILE A 127 14.37 -5.83 -16.29
C ILE A 127 13.87 -5.56 -14.88
N SER A 128 13.55 -4.30 -14.60
CA SER A 128 12.56 -3.95 -13.57
C SER A 128 11.17 -4.21 -14.14
N ARG A 129 10.35 -5.02 -13.45
CA ARG A 129 8.99 -5.32 -13.89
C ARG A 129 8.19 -4.01 -14.01
N PRO A 130 7.49 -3.74 -15.13
CA PRO A 130 6.61 -2.58 -15.22
C PRO A 130 5.47 -2.70 -14.22
N ASP A 131 4.99 -1.54 -13.75
CA ASP A 131 3.94 -1.48 -12.74
C ASP A 131 2.67 -2.15 -13.26
N THR A 132 2.15 -3.10 -12.46
CA THR A 132 0.76 -3.52 -12.56
C THR A 132 -0.02 -2.49 -11.75
N ARG A 133 -0.96 -1.76 -12.36
CA ARG A 133 -1.76 -0.77 -11.62
C ARG A 133 -2.33 -1.45 -10.37
N SER A 134 -1.98 -0.96 -9.18
CA SER A 134 -2.61 -1.45 -7.96
C SER A 134 -4.05 -0.97 -7.95
N GLU A 135 -4.98 -1.91 -8.13
CA GLU A 135 -6.38 -1.66 -7.82
C GLU A 135 -6.53 -1.74 -6.29
N GLY A 136 -6.29 -0.61 -5.63
CA GLY A 136 -6.47 -0.50 -4.19
C GLY A 136 -6.11 0.87 -3.64
N SER A 137 -6.65 1.14 -2.45
CA SER A 137 -6.51 2.42 -1.77
C SER A 137 -6.16 2.20 -0.30
N ILE A 138 -5.52 3.20 0.30
CA ILE A 138 -5.28 3.29 1.75
C ILE A 138 -6.03 4.49 2.30
N TYR A 139 -6.47 4.38 3.54
CA TYR A 139 -7.04 5.47 4.30
C TYR A 139 -5.97 6.16 5.12
N TYR A 140 -5.78 7.45 4.91
CA TYR A 140 -4.75 8.26 5.57
C TYR A 140 -5.25 9.71 5.66
N LEU A 141 -5.03 10.39 6.80
CA LEU A 141 -5.46 11.78 7.02
C LEU A 141 -6.90 12.07 6.57
N SER A 142 -7.82 11.19 6.96
CA SER A 142 -9.25 11.30 6.67
C SER A 142 -9.67 11.15 5.20
N ASP A 143 -8.79 10.68 4.31
CA ASP A 143 -9.10 10.47 2.89
C ASP A 143 -8.50 9.17 2.32
N TRP A 144 -9.01 8.75 1.16
CA TRP A 144 -8.58 7.56 0.44
C TRP A 144 -7.55 7.91 -0.64
N TYR A 145 -6.33 7.46 -0.44
CA TYR A 145 -5.24 7.60 -1.42
C TYR A 145 -4.98 6.28 -2.13
N LYS A 146 -4.38 6.35 -3.33
CA LYS A 146 -3.87 5.14 -3.99
C LYS A 146 -2.84 4.46 -3.09
N PHE A 147 -2.78 3.13 -3.16
CA PHE A 147 -1.90 2.34 -2.28
C PHE A 147 -0.42 2.73 -2.36
N GLU A 148 0.05 3.23 -3.50
CA GLU A 148 1.41 3.73 -3.67
C GLU A 148 1.78 4.88 -2.73
N LYS A 149 0.79 5.64 -2.23
CA LYS A 149 1.02 6.71 -1.24
C LYS A 149 1.69 6.18 0.03
N LEU A 150 1.53 4.89 0.36
CA LEU A 150 2.18 4.29 1.53
C LEU A 150 3.71 4.39 1.48
N ALA A 151 4.32 4.43 0.29
CA ALA A 151 5.76 4.60 0.15
C ALA A 151 6.27 5.99 0.60
N GLU A 152 5.37 6.98 0.67
CA GLU A 152 5.65 8.36 1.07
C GLU A 152 5.30 8.63 2.54
N ILE A 153 4.62 7.69 3.21
CA ILE A 153 4.15 7.83 4.59
C ILE A 153 5.21 7.25 5.53
N ASP A 154 5.55 7.99 6.59
CA ASP A 154 6.31 7.42 7.70
C ASP A 154 5.43 6.43 8.48
N THR A 155 5.56 5.16 8.14
CA THR A 155 4.78 4.09 8.76
C THR A 155 5.24 3.77 10.18
N SER A 156 6.36 4.33 10.65
CA SER A 156 6.90 4.05 11.99
C SER A 156 6.05 4.60 13.15
N ARG A 157 5.25 5.65 12.90
CA ARG A 157 4.24 6.16 13.85
C ARG A 157 3.04 5.24 14.02
N TYR A 158 2.82 4.30 13.11
CA TYR A 158 1.64 3.43 13.10
C TYR A 158 1.97 2.04 13.64
N LYS A 159 1.01 1.42 14.32
CA LYS A 159 1.15 0.08 14.89
C LYS A 159 1.23 -1.00 13.80
N SER A 160 0.41 -0.86 12.77
CA SER A 160 0.36 -1.80 11.65
C SER A 160 -0.44 -1.27 10.45
N LEU A 161 -0.34 -2.00 9.34
CA LEU A 161 -1.26 -1.94 8.21
C LEU A 161 -2.33 -3.04 8.34
N ILE A 162 -3.58 -2.72 8.02
CA ILE A 162 -4.69 -3.67 7.91
C ILE A 162 -5.16 -3.67 6.45
N TYR A 163 -4.83 -4.73 5.72
CA TYR A 163 -5.33 -4.95 4.36
C TYR A 163 -6.68 -5.64 4.42
N VAL A 164 -7.68 -5.09 3.76
CA VAL A 164 -9.03 -5.61 3.69
C VAL A 164 -9.34 -6.01 2.25
N GLU A 165 -9.88 -7.22 2.06
CA GLU A 165 -10.19 -7.72 0.73
C GLU A 165 -11.30 -6.91 0.01
N LYS A 166 -12.27 -6.38 0.77
CA LYS A 166 -13.45 -5.70 0.22
C LYS A 166 -13.49 -4.23 0.64
N LYS A 167 -13.90 -3.37 -0.29
CA LYS A 167 -14.02 -1.92 -0.08
C LYS A 167 -14.98 -1.56 1.05
N ALA A 168 -16.20 -2.12 1.05
CA ALA A 168 -17.24 -1.74 2.01
C ALA A 168 -16.86 -2.04 3.48
N PRO A 169 -16.36 -3.25 3.83
CA PRO A 169 -15.82 -3.48 5.17
C PRO A 169 -14.67 -2.53 5.52
N ALA A 170 -13.78 -2.21 4.59
CA ALA A 170 -12.67 -1.28 4.82
C ALA A 170 -13.15 0.14 5.16
N GLU A 171 -14.09 0.69 4.37
CA GLU A 171 -14.69 2.00 4.60
C GLU A 171 -15.42 2.08 5.94
N SER A 172 -16.03 0.98 6.39
CA SER A 172 -16.75 0.96 7.67
C SER A 172 -15.84 0.99 8.90
N ILE A 173 -14.55 0.64 8.77
CA ILE A 173 -13.63 0.52 9.92
C ILE A 173 -12.44 1.49 9.85
N ALA A 174 -12.16 2.07 8.69
CA ALA A 174 -10.89 2.76 8.44
C ALA A 174 -10.62 3.97 9.35
N SER A 175 -11.60 4.85 9.53
CA SER A 175 -11.45 6.04 10.39
C SER A 175 -11.19 5.66 11.85
N THR A 176 -11.96 4.71 12.36
CA THR A 176 -11.83 4.22 13.73
C THR A 176 -10.52 3.48 13.97
N LEU A 177 -10.07 2.67 13.01
CA LEU A 177 -8.79 1.96 13.13
C LEU A 177 -7.60 2.91 12.99
N TYR A 178 -7.72 3.97 12.20
CA TYR A 178 -6.71 5.02 12.10
C TYR A 178 -6.47 5.69 13.46
N ILE A 179 -7.55 5.98 14.19
CA ILE A 179 -7.54 6.58 15.53
C ILE A 179 -6.75 5.74 16.54
N ILE A 180 -6.79 4.40 16.43
CA ILE A 180 -6.02 3.50 17.30
C ILE A 180 -4.67 3.08 16.70
N GLY A 181 -4.23 3.75 15.63
CA GLY A 181 -2.89 3.63 15.07
C GLY A 181 -2.72 2.58 13.98
N HIS A 182 -3.80 2.17 13.31
CA HIS A 182 -3.75 1.22 12.20
C HIS A 182 -4.13 1.90 10.88
N ILE A 183 -3.23 1.86 9.89
CA ILE A 183 -3.57 2.27 8.53
C ILE A 183 -4.43 1.17 7.92
N THR A 184 -5.60 1.52 7.39
CA THR A 184 -6.47 0.55 6.69
C THR A 184 -6.32 0.73 5.20
N GLY A 185 -6.15 -0.36 4.45
CA GLY A 185 -6.20 -0.34 2.99
C GLY A 185 -7.08 -1.44 2.45
N TYR A 186 -7.62 -1.26 1.25
CA TYR A 186 -8.29 -2.32 0.52
C TYR A 186 -7.70 -2.51 -0.86
N GLY A 187 -7.83 -3.71 -1.41
CA GLY A 187 -7.42 -4.03 -2.77
C GLY A 187 -8.36 -5.02 -3.43
N LYS A 188 -8.44 -5.02 -4.76
CA LYS A 188 -9.30 -5.95 -5.50
C LYS A 188 -8.52 -7.21 -5.85
N GLY A 189 -8.95 -8.35 -5.32
CA GLY A 189 -8.36 -9.66 -5.61
C GLY A 189 -7.00 -9.86 -4.95
N TYR A 190 -6.07 -10.49 -5.68
CA TYR A 190 -4.75 -10.81 -5.13
C TYR A 190 -3.88 -9.56 -4.96
N PRO A 191 -3.12 -9.46 -3.86
CA PRO A 191 -2.31 -8.29 -3.59
C PRO A 191 -1.21 -8.15 -4.63
N THR A 192 -1.08 -6.95 -5.19
CA THR A 192 -0.07 -6.66 -6.20
C THR A 192 1.33 -6.69 -5.60
N TRP A 193 2.34 -6.71 -6.46
CA TRP A 193 3.73 -6.72 -6.03
C TRP A 193 4.10 -5.43 -5.26
N LYS A 194 3.63 -4.26 -5.70
CA LYS A 194 3.83 -2.99 -4.97
C LYS A 194 3.20 -3.01 -3.59
N MET A 195 1.95 -3.47 -3.48
CA MET A 195 1.25 -3.58 -2.20
C MET A 195 2.08 -4.40 -1.21
N ARG A 196 2.63 -5.52 -1.68
CA ARG A 196 3.50 -6.38 -0.86
C ARG A 196 4.82 -5.71 -0.50
N GLN A 197 5.44 -4.99 -1.43
CA GLN A 197 6.68 -4.25 -1.19
C GLN A 197 6.50 -3.20 -0.09
N VAL A 198 5.48 -2.35 -0.18
CA VAL A 198 5.26 -1.29 0.83
C VAL A 198 4.79 -1.87 2.16
N ALA A 199 4.05 -2.99 2.15
CA ALA A 199 3.61 -3.67 3.37
C ALA A 199 4.76 -4.34 4.14
N GLN A 200 5.97 -4.45 3.57
CA GLN A 200 7.16 -4.94 4.28
C GLN A 200 7.69 -3.96 5.34
N GLN A 201 7.24 -2.69 5.33
CA GLN A 201 7.73 -1.66 6.25
C GLN A 201 7.27 -1.86 7.71
N GLY A 202 6.27 -2.71 7.97
CA GLY A 202 5.73 -2.90 9.31
C GLY A 202 4.97 -4.21 9.51
N LYS A 203 4.17 -4.28 10.57
CA LYS A 203 3.23 -5.37 10.79
C LYS A 203 2.08 -5.27 9.79
N LEU A 204 1.64 -6.41 9.24
CA LEU A 204 0.50 -6.48 8.33
C LEU A 204 -0.56 -7.43 8.89
N TYR A 205 -1.81 -6.98 8.93
CA TYR A 205 -2.97 -7.82 9.16
C TYR A 205 -3.78 -7.94 7.87
N VAL A 206 -4.20 -9.15 7.53
CA VAL A 206 -5.00 -9.41 6.33
C VAL A 206 -6.40 -9.81 6.74
N PHE A 207 -7.39 -8.95 6.50
CA PHE A 207 -8.81 -9.14 6.78
C PHE A 207 -9.55 -9.55 5.50
N CYS A 208 -9.85 -10.84 5.41
CA CYS A 208 -10.43 -11.49 4.23
C CYS A 208 -11.57 -12.42 4.63
N ASP A 209 -12.29 -12.94 3.63
CA ASP A 209 -13.33 -13.94 3.80
C ASP A 209 -12.77 -15.26 4.41
N ALA A 210 -13.64 -16.06 5.02
CA ALA A 210 -13.33 -17.40 5.49
C ALA A 210 -13.61 -18.43 4.37
N ASP A 211 -12.83 -18.31 3.29
CA ASP A 211 -12.98 -19.15 2.10
C ASP A 211 -11.61 -19.50 1.48
N TRP A 212 -11.63 -20.23 0.35
CA TRP A 212 -10.40 -20.59 -0.36
C TRP A 212 -9.65 -19.36 -0.91
N ALA A 213 -10.37 -18.36 -1.40
CA ALA A 213 -9.80 -17.17 -2.03
C ALA A 213 -9.09 -16.26 -1.00
N GLY A 214 -9.74 -15.96 0.12
CA GLY A 214 -9.19 -15.22 1.24
C GLY A 214 -7.96 -15.90 1.83
N THR A 215 -7.99 -17.22 1.96
CA THR A 215 -6.81 -18.02 2.35
C THR A 215 -5.65 -17.80 1.37
N HIS A 216 -5.93 -17.79 0.07
CA HIS A 216 -4.90 -17.54 -0.94
C HIS A 216 -4.40 -16.09 -0.92
N ILE A 217 -5.25 -15.10 -0.70
CA ILE A 217 -4.86 -13.68 -0.56
C ILE A 217 -3.84 -13.54 0.58
N TYR A 218 -4.14 -14.11 1.76
CA TYR A 218 -3.20 -14.13 2.88
C TYR A 218 -1.87 -14.82 2.52
N LYS A 219 -1.93 -16.02 1.90
CA LYS A 219 -0.73 -16.75 1.48
C LYS A 219 0.13 -15.99 0.49
N VAL A 220 -0.45 -15.17 -0.39
CA VAL A 220 0.33 -14.35 -1.33
C VAL A 220 1.14 -13.27 -0.60
N PHE A 221 0.65 -12.74 0.53
CA PHE A 221 1.45 -11.89 1.42
C PHE A 221 2.48 -12.70 2.22
N ALA A 222 2.07 -13.78 2.88
CA ALA A 222 2.89 -14.51 3.85
C ALA A 222 3.95 -15.44 3.24
N GLU A 223 3.66 -16.03 2.08
CA GLU A 223 4.51 -17.05 1.42
C GLU A 223 4.96 -16.63 0.02
N GLY A 224 4.33 -15.59 -0.54
CA GLY A 224 4.48 -15.19 -1.93
C GLY A 224 3.59 -16.02 -2.87
N ALA A 225 3.36 -15.52 -4.08
CA ALA A 225 2.55 -16.26 -5.05
C ALA A 225 3.24 -17.57 -5.49
N ILE A 226 2.53 -18.70 -5.37
CA ILE A 226 3.03 -20.04 -5.74
C ILE A 226 3.57 -20.07 -7.17
N ARG A 227 2.90 -19.39 -8.10
CA ARG A 227 3.34 -19.27 -9.50
C ARG A 227 4.71 -18.60 -9.59
N LEU A 228 4.92 -17.49 -8.87
CA LEU A 228 6.20 -16.81 -8.82
C LEU A 228 7.27 -17.74 -8.26
N LYS A 229 7.01 -18.41 -7.12
CA LYS A 229 7.94 -19.39 -6.52
C LYS A 229 8.39 -20.47 -7.51
N LYS A 230 7.46 -21.00 -8.33
CA LYS A 230 7.79 -21.98 -9.40
C LYS A 230 8.65 -21.36 -10.50
N ILE A 231 8.35 -20.13 -10.91
CA ILE A 231 9.12 -19.40 -11.92
C ILE A 231 10.53 -19.11 -11.41
N SER A 232 10.68 -18.51 -10.22
CA SER A 232 11.96 -18.19 -9.61
C SER A 232 12.83 -19.44 -9.46
N GLY A 233 12.26 -20.54 -8.96
CA GLY A 233 12.99 -21.81 -8.84
C GLY A 233 13.48 -22.36 -10.18
N SER A 234 12.70 -22.22 -11.25
CA SER A 234 13.11 -22.62 -12.60
C SER A 234 14.25 -21.76 -13.14
N VAL A 235 14.15 -20.43 -12.98
CA VAL A 235 15.19 -19.48 -13.42
C VAL A 235 16.47 -19.67 -12.63
N LEU A 236 16.39 -19.83 -11.30
CA LEU A 236 17.55 -20.08 -10.44
C LEU A 236 18.33 -21.33 -10.86
N ASN A 237 17.61 -22.43 -11.14
CA ASN A 237 18.23 -23.65 -11.64
C ASN A 237 18.91 -23.44 -13.01
N ALA A 238 18.31 -22.64 -13.89
CA ALA A 238 18.90 -22.30 -15.18
C ALA A 238 20.16 -21.43 -15.03
N LYS A 239 20.14 -20.41 -14.16
CA LYS A 239 21.29 -19.58 -13.81
C LYS A 239 22.43 -20.42 -13.25
N ARG A 240 22.14 -21.31 -12.28
CA ARG A 240 23.16 -22.18 -11.66
C ARG A 240 23.85 -23.07 -12.69
N ARG A 241 23.08 -23.74 -13.55
CA ARG A 241 23.63 -24.59 -14.63
C ARG A 241 24.47 -23.80 -15.63
N LEU A 242 24.02 -22.60 -15.99
CA LEU A 242 24.78 -21.74 -16.90
C LEU A 242 26.08 -21.27 -16.25
N ARG A 243 26.05 -20.85 -14.98
CA ARG A 243 27.24 -20.44 -14.23
C ARG A 243 28.26 -21.58 -14.14
N GLU A 244 27.81 -22.78 -13.78
CA GLU A 244 28.67 -23.98 -13.74
C GLU A 244 29.30 -24.28 -15.11
N LYS A 245 28.55 -24.10 -16.20
CA LYS A 245 29.06 -24.27 -17.56
C LYS A 245 30.11 -23.22 -17.92
N LEU A 246 29.83 -21.94 -17.64
CA LEU A 246 30.77 -20.84 -17.93
C LEU A 246 32.06 -20.96 -17.10
N ILE A 247 31.98 -21.35 -15.83
CA ILE A 247 33.18 -21.59 -15.02
C ILE A 247 34.04 -22.70 -15.63
N LYS A 248 33.43 -23.79 -16.13
CA LYS A 248 34.16 -24.86 -16.82
C LYS A 248 34.79 -24.41 -18.14
N GLU A 249 34.22 -23.41 -18.78
CA GLU A 249 34.75 -22.78 -20.01
C GLU A 249 35.82 -21.71 -19.72
N GLY A 250 36.16 -21.47 -18.44
CA GLY A 250 37.23 -20.58 -18.02
C GLY A 250 36.79 -19.15 -17.66
N TYR A 251 35.49 -18.87 -17.61
CA TYR A 251 34.99 -17.57 -17.16
C TYR A 251 35.05 -17.45 -15.63
N THR A 252 35.29 -16.23 -15.18
CA THR A 252 35.45 -15.82 -13.77
C THR A 252 34.37 -14.82 -13.37
N GLU A 253 34.29 -14.47 -12.09
CA GLU A 253 33.34 -13.44 -11.60
C GLU A 253 33.55 -12.07 -12.27
N GLU A 254 34.78 -11.76 -12.68
CA GLU A 254 35.12 -10.50 -13.38
C GLU A 254 34.52 -10.44 -14.80
N ASP A 255 34.16 -11.59 -15.37
CA ASP A 255 33.52 -11.69 -16.68
C ASP A 255 32.01 -11.44 -16.67
N GLY A 256 31.47 -11.06 -15.51
CA GLY A 256 30.08 -10.67 -15.37
C GLY A 256 29.15 -11.78 -14.87
N LEU A 257 29.70 -12.83 -14.24
CA LEU A 257 28.89 -13.93 -13.68
C LEU A 257 27.97 -13.51 -12.52
N PHE A 258 28.12 -12.29 -12.00
CA PHE A 258 27.29 -11.73 -10.94
C PHE A 258 25.79 -11.75 -11.24
N LEU A 259 25.37 -11.65 -12.51
CA LEU A 259 23.95 -11.76 -12.89
C LEU A 259 23.37 -13.17 -12.71
N LEU A 260 24.24 -14.18 -12.64
CA LEU A 260 23.90 -15.57 -12.40
C LEU A 260 23.91 -15.91 -10.90
N GLU A 261 24.24 -14.95 -10.03
CA GLU A 261 24.04 -15.07 -8.60
C GLU A 261 22.54 -15.05 -8.23
N ASP A 262 22.23 -15.66 -7.09
CA ASP A 262 20.86 -15.72 -6.57
C ASP A 262 20.43 -14.31 -6.13
N ALA A 263 19.60 -13.68 -6.96
CA ALA A 263 19.20 -12.31 -6.78
C ALA A 263 18.24 -12.12 -5.59
N SER A 264 17.46 -13.12 -5.15
CA SER A 264 16.66 -12.96 -3.93
C SER A 264 15.82 -14.18 -3.51
N LYS A 265 15.89 -14.50 -2.21
CA LYS A 265 14.85 -15.31 -1.56
C LYS A 265 13.65 -14.48 -1.06
N GLU A 266 13.82 -13.17 -0.86
CA GLU A 266 12.80 -12.30 -0.23
C GLU A 266 12.30 -11.18 -1.16
N TRP A 267 13.20 -10.49 -1.87
CA TRP A 267 12.86 -9.34 -2.71
C TRP A 267 12.02 -9.67 -3.95
N VAL A 268 12.29 -10.79 -4.63
CA VAL A 268 11.45 -11.28 -5.74
C VAL A 268 10.12 -11.84 -5.24
N LYS A 269 10.13 -12.51 -4.09
CA LYS A 269 8.92 -13.18 -3.59
C LYS A 269 7.96 -12.18 -2.97
N LEU A 270 8.46 -11.01 -2.54
CA LEU A 270 7.71 -9.93 -1.90
C LEU A 270 6.86 -10.51 -0.77
N VAL A 271 7.55 -11.22 0.12
CA VAL A 271 6.96 -11.83 1.29
C VAL A 271 6.94 -10.81 2.41
N VAL A 272 5.79 -10.65 3.06
CA VAL A 272 5.62 -9.83 4.26
C VAL A 272 5.72 -10.77 5.46
N SER A 273 6.93 -10.93 5.99
CA SER A 273 7.24 -11.91 7.06
C SER A 273 6.43 -11.66 8.34
N ASN A 274 6.09 -10.40 8.63
CA ASN A 274 5.29 -9.99 9.80
C ASN A 274 3.78 -9.95 9.50
N SER A 275 3.30 -10.72 8.52
CA SER A 275 1.88 -10.77 8.18
C SER A 275 1.09 -11.79 9.01
N LYS A 276 -0.06 -11.36 9.53
CA LYS A 276 -0.99 -12.17 10.33
C LYS A 276 -2.37 -12.19 9.66
N ARG A 277 -3.06 -13.34 9.70
CA ARG A 277 -4.42 -13.46 9.16
C ARG A 277 -5.44 -12.93 10.17
N LEU A 278 -5.92 -11.72 9.97
CA LEU A 278 -6.99 -11.08 10.76
C LEU A 278 -8.39 -11.50 10.28
N GLY A 279 -8.48 -11.99 9.05
CA GLY A 279 -9.69 -12.49 8.39
C GLY A 279 -10.54 -13.39 9.27
N LEU A 280 -11.81 -13.47 8.90
CA LEU A 280 -12.79 -14.32 9.54
C LEU A 280 -12.22 -15.75 9.61
N ASP A 281 -12.04 -16.26 10.82
CA ASP A 281 -11.68 -17.66 11.00
C ASP A 281 -12.92 -18.52 10.78
N PHE A 282 -12.72 -19.73 10.26
CA PHE A 282 -13.83 -20.62 9.96
C PHE A 282 -14.55 -21.06 11.24
N GLU A 283 -13.81 -21.34 12.30
CA GLU A 283 -14.38 -21.73 13.60
C GLU A 283 -15.09 -20.56 14.26
N ASP A 284 -14.52 -19.35 14.19
CA ASP A 284 -15.20 -18.13 14.63
C ASP A 284 -16.53 -17.94 13.90
N ALA A 285 -16.55 -18.13 12.57
CA ALA A 285 -17.76 -17.97 11.76
C ALA A 285 -18.87 -18.97 12.13
N GLU A 286 -18.49 -20.23 12.38
CA GLU A 286 -19.40 -21.28 12.85
C GLU A 286 -19.95 -20.94 14.25
N ASN A 287 -19.09 -20.53 15.18
CA ASN A 287 -19.48 -20.21 16.56
C ASN A 287 -20.37 -18.96 16.64
N LEU A 288 -20.12 -17.96 15.79
CA LEU A 288 -20.98 -16.79 15.62
C LEU A 288 -22.30 -17.13 14.89
N GLY A 289 -22.43 -18.35 14.35
CA GLY A 289 -23.60 -18.81 13.61
C GLY A 289 -23.85 -17.97 12.36
N LEU A 290 -22.81 -17.52 11.66
CA LEU A 290 -22.94 -16.66 10.49
C LEU A 290 -23.58 -17.42 9.31
N PRO A 291 -24.30 -16.73 8.40
CA PRO A 291 -24.77 -17.35 7.17
C PRO A 291 -23.59 -17.76 6.28
N TRP A 292 -23.71 -18.92 5.63
CA TRP A 292 -22.69 -19.48 4.76
C TRP A 292 -23.26 -19.80 3.37
N GLU A 293 -22.36 -19.91 2.40
CA GLU A 293 -22.67 -20.34 1.04
C GLU A 293 -21.79 -21.53 0.62
N ILE A 294 -22.14 -22.18 -0.48
CA ILE A 294 -21.34 -23.27 -1.04
C ILE A 294 -20.16 -22.70 -1.83
N GLU A 295 -18.95 -23.20 -1.56
CA GLU A 295 -17.73 -22.88 -2.29
C GLU A 295 -17.85 -23.33 -3.76
N PRO A 296 -17.68 -22.42 -4.76
CA PRO A 296 -17.91 -22.73 -6.17
C PRO A 296 -17.06 -23.88 -6.74
N LYS A 297 -15.91 -24.17 -6.12
CA LYS A 297 -14.99 -25.23 -6.55
C LYS A 297 -15.14 -26.52 -5.75
N CYS A 298 -16.11 -26.62 -4.84
CA CYS A 298 -16.30 -27.83 -4.08
C CYS A 298 -16.74 -28.98 -5.00
N LYS A 299 -15.97 -30.06 -5.00
CA LYS A 299 -16.24 -31.28 -5.77
C LYS A 299 -16.61 -32.47 -4.88
N GLU A 300 -16.66 -32.28 -3.56
CA GLU A 300 -16.87 -33.33 -2.56
C GLU A 300 -18.25 -33.21 -1.91
N GLY A 301 -18.79 -34.34 -1.45
CA GLY A 301 -20.11 -34.44 -0.80
C GLY A 301 -20.14 -34.08 0.68
N ASP A 302 -19.04 -33.59 1.26
CA ASP A 302 -18.98 -33.13 2.66
C ASP A 302 -19.34 -31.64 2.73
N GLU A 303 -20.61 -31.38 3.04
CA GLU A 303 -21.20 -30.04 3.08
C GLU A 303 -20.42 -29.07 3.97
N ARG A 304 -19.79 -29.56 5.06
CA ARG A 304 -19.02 -28.71 5.99
C ARG A 304 -17.74 -28.19 5.34
N LYS A 305 -17.04 -29.00 4.53
CA LYS A 305 -15.84 -28.58 3.80
C LYS A 305 -16.14 -27.69 2.60
N CYS A 306 -17.40 -27.66 2.18
CA CYS A 306 -17.86 -26.81 1.10
C CYS A 306 -18.40 -25.47 1.57
N ARG A 307 -18.42 -25.16 2.88
CA ARG A 307 -18.92 -23.87 3.36
C ARG A 307 -17.90 -22.78 3.12
N ARG A 308 -18.39 -21.61 2.72
CA ARG A 308 -17.65 -20.34 2.74
C ARG A 308 -18.43 -19.30 3.52
N TYR A 309 -17.72 -18.47 4.27
CA TYR A 309 -18.29 -17.34 4.98
C TYR A 309 -17.68 -16.05 4.46
N GLU A 310 -18.51 -15.19 3.89
CA GLU A 310 -18.07 -13.89 3.43
C GLU A 310 -17.95 -12.93 4.61
N LEU A 311 -17.02 -11.96 4.56
CA LEU A 311 -16.96 -10.87 5.54
C LEU A 311 -18.31 -10.17 5.71
N GLN A 312 -19.04 -10.01 4.60
CA GLN A 312 -20.39 -9.42 4.58
C GLN A 312 -21.37 -10.12 5.53
N SER A 313 -21.17 -11.41 5.83
CA SER A 313 -22.00 -12.16 6.76
C SER A 313 -21.97 -11.60 8.19
N LEU A 314 -20.92 -10.87 8.58
CA LEU A 314 -20.83 -10.20 9.88
C LEU A 314 -21.96 -9.19 10.10
N ILE A 315 -22.55 -8.62 9.04
CA ILE A 315 -23.71 -7.72 9.14
C ILE A 315 -24.87 -8.39 9.87
N ASP A 316 -25.00 -9.71 9.80
CA ASP A 316 -26.05 -10.46 10.48
C ASP A 316 -25.98 -10.30 12.02
N LEU A 317 -24.79 -10.07 12.58
CA LEU A 317 -24.62 -9.79 14.01
C LEU A 317 -25.22 -8.45 14.44
N LYS A 318 -25.34 -7.49 13.52
CA LYS A 318 -26.05 -6.24 13.77
C LYS A 318 -27.53 -6.50 14.02
N MET A 319 -28.13 -7.38 13.20
CA MET A 319 -29.55 -7.71 13.28
C MET A 319 -29.86 -8.60 14.48
N ARG A 320 -29.02 -9.62 14.74
CA ARG A 320 -29.25 -10.60 15.82
C ARG A 320 -28.87 -10.10 17.22
N TYR A 321 -27.79 -9.33 17.33
CA TYR A 321 -27.18 -8.99 18.64
C TYR A 321 -27.02 -7.48 18.87
N GLY A 322 -27.50 -6.65 17.94
CA GLY A 322 -27.42 -5.19 18.07
C GLY A 322 -25.98 -4.66 18.11
N ILE A 323 -25.05 -5.32 17.40
CA ILE A 323 -23.66 -4.83 17.25
C ILE A 323 -23.66 -3.78 16.12
N GLU A 324 -23.44 -2.51 16.44
CA GLU A 324 -23.63 -1.41 15.49
C GLU A 324 -22.73 -1.49 14.26
N ASN A 325 -21.45 -1.81 14.50
CA ASN A 325 -20.43 -2.06 13.47
C ASN A 325 -19.75 -3.42 13.69
N PRO A 326 -20.33 -4.51 13.15
CA PRO A 326 -19.81 -5.86 13.36
C PRO A 326 -18.39 -6.09 12.82
N TYR A 327 -17.99 -5.39 11.76
CA TYR A 327 -16.63 -5.49 11.22
C TYR A 327 -15.62 -4.96 12.22
N LEU A 328 -15.87 -3.77 12.79
CA LEU A 328 -15.02 -3.16 13.79
C LEU A 328 -14.98 -4.03 15.05
N ALA A 329 -16.13 -4.50 15.53
CA ALA A 329 -16.23 -5.36 16.71
C ALA A 329 -15.35 -6.60 16.59
N TYR A 330 -15.45 -7.30 15.44
CA TYR A 330 -14.68 -8.51 15.20
C TYR A 330 -13.19 -8.24 15.03
N VAL A 331 -12.81 -7.16 14.31
CA VAL A 331 -11.41 -6.75 14.17
C VAL A 331 -10.79 -6.39 15.52
N ALA A 332 -11.48 -5.57 16.32
CA ALA A 332 -11.03 -5.20 17.66
C ALA A 332 -10.87 -6.43 18.56
N TYR A 333 -11.85 -7.35 18.53
CA TYR A 333 -11.77 -8.65 19.21
C TYR A 333 -10.50 -9.41 18.86
N ARG A 334 -10.27 -9.64 17.57
CA ARG A 334 -9.10 -10.40 17.09
C ARG A 334 -7.78 -9.70 17.44
N LEU A 335 -7.69 -8.38 17.28
CA LEU A 335 -6.49 -7.62 17.63
C LEU A 335 -6.12 -7.80 19.11
N ARG A 336 -7.08 -7.57 20.02
CA ARG A 336 -6.83 -7.64 21.46
C ARG A 336 -6.67 -9.07 21.97
N LYS A 337 -7.60 -9.97 21.65
CA LYS A 337 -7.68 -11.30 22.28
C LYS A 337 -6.80 -12.33 21.59
N VAL A 338 -6.77 -12.34 20.26
CA VAL A 338 -6.00 -13.33 19.48
C VAL A 338 -4.55 -12.86 19.26
N PHE A 339 -4.36 -11.61 18.85
CA PHE A 339 -3.03 -11.10 18.51
C PHE A 339 -2.30 -10.36 19.64
N LYS A 340 -2.98 -10.10 20.76
CA LYS A 340 -2.45 -9.37 21.92
C LYS A 340 -1.90 -8.00 21.55
N GLU A 341 -2.54 -7.33 20.60
CA GLU A 341 -2.24 -5.95 20.23
C GLU A 341 -3.14 -5.00 21.03
N GLY A 342 -2.56 -3.93 21.57
CA GLY A 342 -3.30 -2.95 22.37
C GLY A 342 -4.14 -2.01 21.51
N LEU A 343 -5.34 -1.66 22.00
CA LEU A 343 -6.30 -0.77 21.33
C LEU A 343 -6.18 0.70 21.78
N LYS A 344 -5.11 1.06 22.50
CA LYS A 344 -4.82 2.44 22.91
C LYS A 344 -4.82 3.40 21.72
N PRO A 345 -5.21 4.67 21.90
CA PRO A 345 -5.26 5.62 20.81
C PRO A 345 -3.85 5.93 20.28
N LEU A 346 -3.77 6.28 18.99
CA LEU A 346 -2.57 6.88 18.43
C LEU A 346 -2.50 8.33 18.92
N LEU A 347 -1.51 8.62 19.76
CA LEU A 347 -1.28 9.98 20.20
C LEU A 347 -0.67 10.80 19.05
N PRO A 348 -1.06 12.09 18.91
CA PRO A 348 -0.44 12.98 17.95
C PRO A 348 1.05 13.18 18.28
N ASP A 349 1.80 13.69 17.32
CA ASP A 349 3.17 14.10 17.59
C ASP A 349 3.13 15.23 18.62
N PRO A 350 3.95 15.20 19.69
CA PRO A 350 3.90 16.24 20.72
C PRO A 350 4.16 17.64 20.17
N VAL A 351 5.04 17.79 19.18
CA VAL A 351 5.34 19.10 18.58
C VAL A 351 4.12 19.60 17.82
N GLU A 352 3.48 18.75 17.02
CA GLU A 352 2.23 19.10 16.32
C GLU A 352 1.14 19.49 17.33
N ALA A 353 0.86 18.63 18.31
CA ALA A 353 -0.20 18.85 19.29
C ALA A 353 0.00 20.13 20.11
N TYR A 354 1.20 20.37 20.64
CA TYR A 354 1.48 21.61 21.37
C TYR A 354 1.48 22.83 20.46
N SER A 355 1.88 22.70 19.20
CA SER A 355 1.83 23.82 18.25
C SER A 355 0.39 24.25 18.00
N ASP A 356 -0.53 23.31 17.80
CA ASP A 356 -1.95 23.59 17.60
C ASP A 356 -2.55 24.31 18.81
N VAL A 357 -2.26 23.82 20.02
CA VAL A 357 -2.71 24.48 21.28
C VAL A 357 -2.15 25.89 21.41
N VAL A 358 -0.86 26.09 21.11
CA VAL A 358 -0.22 27.40 21.20
C VAL A 358 -0.80 28.37 20.18
N ILE A 359 -1.03 27.92 18.94
CA ILE A 359 -1.65 28.72 17.88
C ILE A 359 -3.05 29.13 18.31
N GLU A 360 -3.89 28.18 18.71
CA GLU A 360 -5.25 28.44 19.17
C GLU A 360 -5.25 29.42 20.36
N ALA A 361 -4.40 29.22 21.36
CA ALA A 361 -4.33 30.08 22.53
C ALA A 361 -3.93 31.54 22.19
N ILE A 362 -3.04 31.72 21.20
CA ILE A 362 -2.67 33.04 20.69
C ILE A 362 -3.85 33.67 19.92
N GLU A 363 -4.50 32.91 19.04
CA GLU A 363 -5.64 33.36 18.25
C GLU A 363 -6.80 33.82 19.14
N TRP A 364 -7.14 33.06 20.18
CA TRP A 364 -8.19 33.45 21.14
C TRP A 364 -7.85 34.71 21.91
N GLY A 365 -6.63 34.79 22.45
CA GLY A 365 -6.17 35.99 23.18
C GLY A 365 -6.22 37.26 22.31
N ILE A 366 -5.84 37.15 21.02
CA ILE A 366 -5.96 38.25 20.06
C ILE A 366 -7.43 38.55 19.75
N ARG A 367 -8.23 37.51 19.47
CA ARG A 367 -9.64 37.64 19.07
C ARG A 367 -10.46 38.38 20.11
N ASP A 368 -10.29 38.05 21.39
CA ASP A 368 -11.06 38.68 22.46
C ASP A 368 -10.67 40.14 22.66
N PHE A 369 -9.38 40.45 22.55
CA PHE A 369 -8.93 41.84 22.53
C PHE A 369 -9.46 42.61 21.30
N VAL A 370 -9.48 41.99 20.12
CA VAL A 370 -10.05 42.61 18.90
C VAL A 370 -11.53 42.90 19.11
N LYS A 371 -12.32 41.96 19.66
CA LYS A 371 -13.73 42.18 19.96
C LYS A 371 -13.93 43.36 20.91
N GLU A 372 -13.16 43.42 21.99
CA GLU A 372 -13.23 44.51 22.97
C GLU A 372 -12.87 45.86 22.33
N SER A 373 -11.79 45.88 21.54
CA SER A 373 -11.30 47.09 20.86
C SER A 373 -12.27 47.58 19.80
N VAL A 374 -12.88 46.68 19.02
CA VAL A 374 -13.94 47.01 18.06
C VAL A 374 -15.17 47.58 18.77
N ALA A 375 -15.61 46.96 19.87
CA ALA A 375 -16.76 47.45 20.64
C ALA A 375 -16.50 48.87 21.18
N ASN A 376 -15.32 49.11 21.75
CA ASN A 376 -14.90 50.43 22.25
C ASN A 376 -14.79 51.46 21.13
N ALA A 377 -14.22 51.08 19.99
CA ALA A 377 -14.08 51.96 18.83
C ALA A 377 -15.44 52.34 18.23
N ILE A 378 -16.36 51.37 18.07
CA ILE A 378 -17.74 51.63 17.62
C ILE A 378 -18.42 52.61 18.58
N ALA A 379 -18.38 52.33 19.90
CA ALA A 379 -18.97 53.20 20.91
C ALA A 379 -18.42 54.65 20.85
N ALA A 380 -17.12 54.82 20.56
CA ALA A 380 -16.48 56.12 20.44
C ALA A 380 -16.86 56.91 19.16
N THR A 381 -17.29 56.24 18.09
CA THR A 381 -17.65 56.92 16.82
C THR A 381 -19.01 57.61 16.87
N GLY A 382 -19.92 57.17 17.75
CA GLY A 382 -21.30 57.69 17.84
C GLY A 382 -22.18 57.38 16.62
N ILE A 383 -21.73 56.52 15.70
CA ILE A 383 -22.48 56.12 14.51
C ILE A 383 -23.65 55.21 14.94
N LYS A 384 -24.88 55.58 14.57
CA LYS A 384 -26.09 54.79 14.90
C LYS A 384 -26.38 53.68 13.89
N ASP A 385 -26.08 53.91 12.61
CA ASP A 385 -26.32 52.95 11.53
C ASP A 385 -25.04 52.19 11.19
N LEU A 386 -24.87 51.02 11.80
CA LEU A 386 -23.71 50.13 11.60
C LEU A 386 -23.84 49.23 10.37
N PHE A 387 -25.04 49.15 9.80
CA PHE A 387 -25.39 48.28 8.68
C PHE A 387 -25.95 49.09 7.51
N GLU A 388 -25.72 48.60 6.30
CA GLU A 388 -26.36 49.05 5.06
C GLU A 388 -27.29 47.92 4.56
N GLY A 389 -28.55 47.96 5.01
CA GLY A 389 -29.48 46.84 4.85
C GLY A 389 -29.01 45.61 5.62
N LEU A 390 -28.73 44.51 4.92
CA LEU A 390 -28.22 43.25 5.49
C LEU A 390 -26.69 43.12 5.41
N LYS A 391 -25.97 44.22 5.10
CA LYS A 391 -24.52 44.23 4.97
C LYS A 391 -23.88 45.09 6.06
N LEU A 392 -22.67 44.70 6.49
CA LEU A 392 -21.81 45.58 7.27
C LEU A 392 -21.38 46.76 6.39
N ARG A 393 -21.33 47.96 6.97
CA ARG A 393 -20.78 49.13 6.30
C ARG A 393 -19.28 48.97 6.04
N ARG A 394 -18.89 49.07 4.77
CA ARG A 394 -17.51 48.83 4.34
C ARG A 394 -16.53 49.88 4.87
N ASP A 395 -16.90 51.14 4.79
CA ASP A 395 -16.09 52.27 5.29
C ASP A 395 -15.80 52.14 6.80
N LEU A 396 -16.82 51.76 7.57
CA LEU A 396 -16.69 51.50 9.00
C LEU A 396 -15.80 50.28 9.28
N ALA A 397 -15.98 49.18 8.55
CA ALA A 397 -15.18 47.98 8.72
C ALA A 397 -13.69 48.21 8.40
N GLU A 398 -13.37 48.94 7.33
CA GLU A 398 -12.00 49.28 6.94
C GLU A 398 -11.33 50.18 7.98
N MET A 399 -12.02 51.23 8.44
CA MET A 399 -11.52 52.11 9.50
C MET A 399 -11.29 51.36 10.82
N LEU A 400 -12.22 50.50 11.24
CA LEU A 400 -12.07 49.68 12.45
C LEU A 400 -10.90 48.70 12.32
N ALA A 401 -10.74 48.06 11.16
CA ALA A 401 -9.64 47.13 10.91
C ALA A 401 -8.28 47.84 11.00
N GLU A 402 -8.13 48.99 10.35
CA GLU A 402 -6.88 49.77 10.40
C GLU A 402 -6.55 50.18 11.84
N ARG A 403 -7.50 50.80 12.53
CA ARG A 403 -7.31 51.24 13.93
C ARG A 403 -6.97 50.08 14.86
N VAL A 404 -7.76 49.00 14.84
CA VAL A 404 -7.56 47.86 15.75
C VAL A 404 -6.28 47.12 15.41
N SER A 405 -5.85 47.06 14.15
CA SER A 405 -4.57 46.43 13.78
C SER A 405 -3.36 47.14 14.40
N ILE A 406 -3.40 48.48 14.51
CA ILE A 406 -2.38 49.27 15.18
C ILE A 406 -2.39 48.99 16.69
N GLU A 407 -3.57 48.93 17.30
CA GLU A 407 -3.73 48.63 18.74
C GLU A 407 -3.22 47.22 19.07
N VAL A 408 -3.56 46.20 18.26
CA VAL A 408 -3.05 44.83 18.39
C VAL A 408 -1.53 44.81 18.29
N SER A 409 -0.97 45.44 17.25
CA SER A 409 0.49 45.48 17.02
C SER A 409 1.23 46.08 18.21
N ASN A 410 0.72 47.20 18.74
CA ASN A 410 1.30 47.86 19.92
C ASN A 410 1.25 46.97 21.16
N ARG A 411 0.15 46.28 21.41
CA ARG A 411 0.04 45.38 22.57
C ARG A 411 0.89 44.13 22.45
N ILE A 412 1.06 43.59 21.24
CA ILE A 412 2.01 42.50 20.99
C ILE A 412 3.43 42.96 21.32
N LEU A 413 3.86 44.11 20.82
CA LEU A 413 5.19 44.67 21.09
C LEU A 413 5.44 44.93 22.57
N LYS A 414 4.40 45.37 23.30
CA LYS A 414 4.45 45.59 24.75
C LYS A 414 4.27 44.32 25.59
N LYS A 415 4.00 43.16 24.96
CA LYS A 415 3.69 41.89 25.64
C LYS A 415 2.47 41.97 26.57
N GLU A 416 1.52 42.83 26.23
CA GLU A 416 0.27 43.02 26.98
C GLU A 416 -0.84 42.07 26.54
N LEU A 417 -0.74 41.53 25.32
CA LEU A 417 -1.59 40.44 24.85
C LEU A 417 -1.07 39.11 25.39
N LYS A 418 -1.89 38.47 26.22
CA LYS A 418 -1.58 37.15 26.80
C LYS A 418 -2.35 36.07 26.05
N PRO A 419 -1.69 34.97 25.65
CA PRO A 419 -2.39 33.78 25.19
C PRO A 419 -3.39 33.30 26.25
N GLN A 420 -4.52 32.79 25.81
CA GLN A 420 -5.53 32.19 26.68
C GLN A 420 -5.56 30.69 26.42
N ILE A 421 -5.20 29.90 27.42
CA ILE A 421 -5.30 28.44 27.37
C ILE A 421 -6.50 28.06 28.21
N GLU A 422 -7.45 27.38 27.60
CA GLU A 422 -8.58 26.77 28.30
C GLU A 422 -8.36 25.26 28.46
N ASP A 423 -8.97 24.67 29.49
CA ASP A 423 -8.82 23.23 29.79
C ASP A 423 -9.24 22.33 28.63
N TYR A 424 -10.19 22.77 27.80
CA TYR A 424 -10.64 22.00 26.64
C TYR A 424 -9.55 21.92 25.55
N MET A 425 -8.68 22.93 25.42
CA MET A 425 -7.58 22.95 24.44
C MET A 425 -6.51 21.92 24.80
N LEU A 426 -6.38 21.59 26.09
CA LEU A 426 -5.44 20.60 26.59
C LEU A 426 -5.96 19.17 26.48
N ARG A 427 -7.23 19.00 26.08
CA ARG A 427 -7.83 17.69 25.87
C ARG A 427 -7.67 17.28 24.41
N LEU A 428 -7.13 16.09 24.20
CA LEU A 428 -7.11 15.49 22.88
C LEU A 428 -8.52 15.00 22.54
N ASP A 429 -9.18 15.65 21.57
CA ASP A 429 -10.36 15.08 20.94
C ASP A 429 -9.91 14.03 19.92
N ILE A 430 -10.27 12.78 20.23
CA ILE A 430 -9.86 11.61 19.45
C ILE A 430 -10.90 11.32 18.34
N GLY A 431 -11.99 12.10 18.25
CA GLY A 431 -12.99 12.01 17.18
C GLY A 431 -13.91 10.79 17.29
N LEU A 432 -13.97 10.16 18.46
CA LEU A 432 -14.92 9.10 18.79
C LEU A 432 -15.82 9.56 19.94
N PRO A 433 -17.07 9.08 20.05
CA PRO A 433 -17.95 9.35 21.18
C PRO A 433 -17.53 8.54 22.43
N ILE A 434 -16.23 8.54 22.74
CA ILE A 434 -15.59 7.86 23.86
C ILE A 434 -14.92 8.92 24.73
N HIS A 435 -15.46 9.11 25.93
CA HIS A 435 -14.86 10.00 26.91
C HIS A 435 -13.90 9.21 27.80
N ALA A 436 -12.60 9.35 27.56
CA ALA A 436 -11.55 8.66 28.33
C ALA A 436 -10.60 9.65 29.02
N GLU A 437 -10.15 9.29 30.22
CA GLU A 437 -9.23 10.13 31.01
C GLU A 437 -7.75 9.87 30.67
N ASN A 438 -7.43 8.67 30.20
CA ASN A 438 -6.09 8.25 29.86
C ASN A 438 -6.12 7.12 28.81
N PRO A 439 -4.96 6.74 28.22
CA PRO A 439 -4.91 5.71 27.18
C PRO A 439 -5.43 4.33 27.58
N ASP A 440 -5.34 3.93 28.86
CA ASP A 440 -5.81 2.64 29.35
C ASP A 440 -7.33 2.63 29.49
N ASP A 441 -7.89 3.71 30.06
CA ASP A 441 -9.34 3.94 30.13
C ASP A 441 -9.97 4.01 28.73
N PHE A 442 -9.28 4.64 27.77
CA PHE A 442 -9.71 4.63 26.37
C PHE A 442 -9.79 3.21 25.81
N GLU A 443 -8.78 2.38 26.04
CA GLU A 443 -8.73 1.02 25.49
C GLU A 443 -9.91 0.16 25.98
N GLU A 444 -10.27 0.26 27.26
CA GLU A 444 -11.45 -0.46 27.79
C GLU A 444 -12.77 0.10 27.26
N LYS A 445 -12.94 1.43 27.24
CA LYS A 445 -14.15 2.04 26.68
C LYS A 445 -14.30 1.78 25.19
N PHE A 446 -13.19 1.76 24.44
CA PHE A 446 -13.18 1.39 23.03
C PHE A 446 -13.58 -0.07 22.82
N TRP A 447 -13.11 -0.97 23.69
CA TRP A 447 -13.48 -2.37 23.65
C TRP A 447 -15.00 -2.59 23.79
N GLU A 448 -15.61 -1.90 24.75
CA GLU A 448 -17.07 -1.94 24.96
C GLU A 448 -17.83 -1.24 23.83
N TRP A 449 -17.43 -0.02 23.47
CA TRP A 449 -18.10 0.78 22.44
C TRP A 449 -18.05 0.12 21.05
N SER A 450 -16.92 -0.49 20.69
CA SER A 450 -16.81 -1.21 19.42
C SER A 450 -17.70 -2.46 19.35
N GLY A 451 -18.22 -2.95 20.48
CA GLY A 451 -19.00 -4.19 20.58
C GLY A 451 -18.12 -5.44 20.57
N ALA A 452 -16.81 -5.30 20.75
CA ALA A 452 -15.87 -6.43 20.76
C ALA A 452 -16.09 -7.36 21.96
N ASN A 453 -16.54 -6.83 23.10
CA ASN A 453 -16.99 -7.61 24.26
C ASN A 453 -18.14 -8.58 23.90
N LYS A 454 -19.10 -8.15 23.08
CA LYS A 454 -20.20 -9.02 22.63
C LYS A 454 -19.70 -10.12 21.69
N ILE A 455 -18.72 -9.83 20.84
CA ILE A 455 -18.07 -10.86 20.01
C ILE A 455 -17.36 -11.89 20.88
N GLU A 456 -16.63 -11.44 21.90
CA GLU A 456 -15.99 -12.33 22.88
C GLU A 456 -17.01 -13.24 23.56
N GLU A 457 -18.10 -12.69 24.10
CA GLU A 457 -19.17 -13.47 24.74
C GLU A 457 -19.79 -14.54 23.82
N LEU A 458 -19.93 -14.23 22.52
CA LEU A 458 -20.48 -15.17 21.55
C LEU A 458 -19.51 -16.28 21.14
N LEU A 459 -18.21 -16.04 21.26
CA LEU A 459 -17.16 -17.00 20.89
C LEU A 459 -16.71 -17.89 22.06
N GLY A 460 -17.05 -17.50 23.31
CA GLY A 460 -16.65 -18.21 24.53
C GLY A 460 -15.19 -17.92 24.91
#